data_AF-A0A6L9IH83-F1
#
_entry.id   AF-A0A6L9IH83-F1
#
_cell.length_a   1.000
_cell.length_b   1.000
_cell.length_c   1.000
_cell.angle_alpha   90.00
_cell.angle_beta   90.00
_cell.angle_gamma   90.00
#
_symmetry.space_group_name_H-M   'P 1'
#
loop_
_entity.id
_entity.type
_entity.pdbx_description
1 polymer ?
#
loop_
_entity_poly.entity_id
_entity_poly.type
_entity_poly.pdbx_seq_one_letter_code
_entity_poly.pdbx_strand_id
1 'polypeptide(L)'
;MSDLTIVEGILRDRADFFIEIRDQVNLGAKIQAMFTASFVFFAIYGAVMGLAHSPVQMLASLIKLPVLFLVTLLICTPSLHFFNILFGARQTFMQVIALVLTA
;
A
#
# COMPACT_ATOMS: atom_id res chain seq x y z
N MET A 1 6.91 3.62 -14.92
CA MET A 1 7.88 3.58 -13.79
C MET A 1 7.87 2.15 -13.32
N SER A 2 9.02 1.48 -13.21
CA SER A 2 9.05 0.10 -12.74
C SER A 2 8.43 0.03 -11.35
N ASP A 3 7.41 -0.79 -11.14
CA ASP A 3 6.60 -0.78 -9.90
C ASP A 3 7.43 -0.93 -8.62
N LEU A 4 8.59 -1.61 -8.71
CA LEU A 4 9.53 -1.77 -7.59
C LEU A 4 10.42 -0.55 -7.31
N THR A 5 10.64 0.35 -8.26
CA THR A 5 11.47 1.56 -8.07
C THR A 5 10.80 2.56 -7.12
N ILE A 6 9.48 2.46 -6.95
CA ILE A 6 8.75 3.30 -5.99
C ILE A 6 9.18 3.04 -4.55
N VAL A 7 9.59 1.81 -4.24
CA VAL A 7 10.13 1.46 -2.92
C VAL A 7 11.42 2.23 -2.64
N GLU A 8 12.33 2.27 -3.62
CA GLU A 8 13.56 3.07 -3.53
C GLU A 8 13.25 4.55 -3.33
N GLY A 9 12.30 5.10 -4.09
CA GLY A 9 11.89 6.50 -3.96
C GLY A 9 11.36 6.85 -2.55
N ILE A 10 10.55 5.97 -1.95
CA ILE A 10 10.05 6.15 -0.58
C ILE A 10 11.19 6.11 0.45
N LEU A 11 12.11 5.14 0.31
CA LEU A 11 13.20 4.92 1.26
C LEU A 11 14.31 5.97 1.15
N ARG A 12 14.58 6.48 -0.05
CA ARG A 12 15.68 7.41 -0.34
C ARG A 12 15.26 8.86 -0.18
N ASP A 13 14.16 9.26 -0.79
CA ASP A 13 13.74 10.66 -0.93
C ASP A 13 12.29 10.84 -0.45
N ARG A 14 12.00 10.35 0.77
CA ARG A 14 10.67 10.40 1.39
C ARG A 14 10.04 11.80 1.32
N ALA A 15 10.82 12.85 1.56
CA ALA A 15 10.32 14.23 1.62
C ALA A 15 9.75 14.68 0.27
N ASP A 16 10.49 14.44 -0.81
CA ASP A 16 10.07 14.76 -2.17
C ASP A 16 8.86 13.91 -2.57
N PHE A 17 8.84 12.63 -2.16
CA PHE A 17 7.69 11.76 -2.38
C PHE A 17 6.41 12.29 -1.70
N PHE A 18 6.49 12.77 -0.45
CA PHE A 18 5.34 13.39 0.25
C PHE A 18 4.91 14.71 -0.40
N ILE A 19 5.85 15.50 -0.93
CA ILE A 19 5.55 16.72 -1.68
C ILE A 19 4.79 16.37 -2.96
N GLU A 20 5.25 15.37 -3.71
CA GLU A 20 4.56 14.91 -4.92
C GLU A 20 3.15 14.38 -4.65
N ILE A 21 2.92 13.70 -3.52
CA ILE A 21 1.58 13.28 -3.08
C ILE A 21 0.71 14.50 -2.79
N ARG A 22 1.26 15.49 -2.07
CA ARG A 22 0.55 16.74 -1.76
C ARG A 22 0.19 17.51 -3.03
N ASP A 23 1.10 17.56 -4.00
CA ASP A 23 0.96 18.30 -5.25
C ASP A 23 0.22 17.50 -6.34
N GLN A 24 -0.27 16.29 -6.01
CA GLN A 24 -1.05 15.40 -6.88
C GLN A 24 -0.33 14.97 -8.16
N VAL A 25 1.00 14.96 -8.15
CA VAL A 25 1.80 14.62 -9.34
C VAL A 25 1.80 13.11 -9.55
N ASN A 26 1.17 12.65 -10.65
CA ASN A 26 1.10 11.23 -11.04
C ASN A 26 0.60 10.28 -9.94
N LEU A 27 -0.35 10.76 -9.11
CA LEU A 27 -0.81 10.05 -7.91
C LEU A 27 -1.39 8.66 -8.21
N GLY A 28 -2.15 8.52 -9.30
CA GLY A 28 -2.73 7.24 -9.70
C GLY A 28 -1.69 6.18 -10.05
N ALA A 29 -0.65 6.55 -10.81
CA ALA A 29 0.44 5.64 -11.16
C ALA A 29 1.25 5.23 -9.92
N LYS A 30 1.47 6.16 -8.99
CA LYS A 30 2.13 5.86 -7.70
C LYS A 30 1.31 4.89 -6.87
N ILE A 31 0.00 5.11 -6.74
CA ILE A 31 -0.91 4.22 -6.01
C ILE A 31 -0.88 2.81 -6.60
N GLN A 32 -0.96 2.67 -7.93
CA GLN A 32 -0.91 1.37 -8.58
C GLN A 32 0.41 0.63 -8.32
N ALA A 33 1.54 1.32 -8.45
CA ALA A 33 2.84 0.72 -8.20
C ALA A 33 3.06 0.37 -6.72
N MET A 34 2.61 1.21 -5.79
CA MET A 34 2.61 0.88 -4.35
C MET A 34 1.74 -0.34 -4.04
N PHE A 35 0.55 -0.41 -4.63
CA PHE A 35 -0.35 -1.55 -4.46
C PHE A 35 0.28 -2.85 -4.99
N THR A 36 0.87 -2.80 -6.19
CA THR A 36 1.59 -3.94 -6.77
C THR A 36 2.78 -4.35 -5.90
N ALA A 37 3.58 -3.39 -5.42
CA ALA A 37 4.72 -3.66 -4.55
C ALA A 37 4.28 -4.31 -3.22
N SER A 38 3.26 -3.75 -2.55
CA SER A 38 2.69 -4.34 -1.33
C SER A 38 2.16 -5.75 -1.58
N PHE A 39 1.42 -5.96 -2.67
CA PHE A 39 0.91 -7.28 -3.02
C PHE A 39 2.04 -8.30 -3.20
N VAL A 40 3.10 -7.94 -3.92
CA VAL A 40 4.26 -8.80 -4.16
C VAL A 40 4.99 -9.12 -2.85
N PHE A 41 5.25 -8.13 -2.00
CA PHE A 41 5.94 -8.37 -0.73
C PHE A 41 5.11 -9.22 0.23
N PHE A 42 3.80 -8.97 0.35
CA PHE A 42 2.92 -9.80 1.19
C PHE A 42 2.74 -11.21 0.63
N ALA A 43 2.72 -11.37 -0.70
CA ALA A 43 2.67 -12.68 -1.34
C ALA A 43 3.95 -13.48 -1.05
N ILE A 44 5.13 -12.85 -1.18
CA ILE A 44 6.42 -13.45 -0.84
C ILE A 44 6.45 -13.82 0.65
N TYR A 45 6.04 -12.91 1.53
CA TYR A 45 5.97 -13.17 2.97
C TYR A 45 5.03 -14.35 3.30
N GLY A 46 3.84 -14.38 2.68
CA GLY A 46 2.89 -15.48 2.87
C GLY A 46 3.37 -16.81 2.32
N ALA A 47 4.13 -16.80 1.22
CA ALA A 47 4.77 -17.99 0.69
C ALA A 47 5.82 -18.55 1.66
N VAL A 48 6.72 -17.69 2.17
CA VAL A 48 7.75 -18.07 3.14
C VAL A 48 7.12 -18.63 4.41
N MET A 49 6.07 -18.00 4.93
CA MET A 49 5.36 -18.48 6.13
C MET A 49 4.64 -19.82 5.89
N GLY A 50 4.03 -20.02 4.72
CA GLY A 50 3.31 -21.26 4.43
C GLY A 50 4.22 -22.45 4.11
N LEU A 51 5.41 -22.20 3.54
CA LEU A 51 6.44 -23.23 3.32
C LEU A 51 6.89 -23.90 4.62
N ALA A 52 6.83 -23.21 5.75
CA ALA A 52 7.19 -23.77 7.05
C ALA A 52 6.27 -24.92 7.50
N HIS A 53 5.07 -25.03 6.95
CA HIS A 53 4.08 -26.03 7.36
C HIS A 53 3.71 -27.04 6.26
N SER A 54 3.44 -26.58 5.03
CA SER A 54 3.07 -27.45 3.91
C SER A 54 3.06 -26.70 2.57
N PRO A 55 3.42 -27.33 1.44
CA PRO A 55 3.31 -26.73 0.11
C PRO A 55 1.88 -26.27 -0.25
N VAL A 56 0.86 -26.95 0.28
CA VAL A 56 -0.55 -26.57 0.07
C VAL A 56 -0.90 -25.32 0.89
N GLN A 57 -0.32 -25.20 2.08
CA GLN A 57 -0.49 -24.03 2.94
C GLN A 57 0.29 -22.81 2.42
N MET A 58 1.40 -23.02 1.72
CA MET A 58 2.10 -21.96 0.96
C MET A 58 1.18 -21.30 -0.07
N LEU A 59 0.52 -22.07 -0.95
CA LEU A 59 -0.38 -21.52 -1.96
C LEU A 59 -1.55 -20.77 -1.32
N ALA A 60 -2.13 -21.32 -0.25
CA ALA A 60 -3.21 -20.68 0.47
C ALA A 60 -2.76 -19.35 1.12
N SER A 61 -1.61 -19.34 1.80
CA SER A 61 -1.09 -18.15 2.51
C SER A 61 -0.55 -17.08 1.57
N LEU A 62 0.02 -17.47 0.42
CA LEU A 62 0.50 -16.56 -0.63
C LEU A 62 -0.59 -15.64 -1.15
N ILE A 63 -1.83 -16.12 -1.28
CA ILE A 63 -2.97 -15.33 -1.77
C ILE A 63 -3.74 -14.71 -0.60
N LYS A 64 -4.00 -15.49 0.47
CA LYS A 64 -4.86 -15.07 1.57
C LYS A 64 -4.28 -13.86 2.32
N LEU A 65 -2.99 -13.82 2.58
CA LEU A 65 -2.35 -12.73 3.31
C LEU A 65 -2.41 -11.38 2.58
N PRO A 66 -1.94 -11.24 1.32
CA PRO A 66 -2.04 -9.96 0.61
C PRO A 66 -3.48 -9.51 0.44
N VAL A 67 -4.40 -10.43 0.13
CA VAL A 67 -5.82 -10.09 -0.05
C VAL A 67 -6.43 -9.56 1.26
N LEU A 68 -6.23 -10.26 2.38
CA LEU A 68 -6.77 -9.80 3.66
C LEU A 68 -6.21 -8.43 4.06
N PHE A 69 -4.91 -8.22 3.89
CA PHE A 69 -4.28 -6.95 4.23
C PHE A 69 -4.82 -5.79 3.38
N LEU A 70 -4.90 -5.98 2.06
CA LEU A 70 -5.40 -4.96 1.14
C LEU A 70 -6.89 -4.66 1.34
N VAL A 71 -7.70 -5.68 1.66
CA VAL A 71 -9.11 -5.50 2.00
C VAL A 71 -9.25 -4.70 3.30
N THR A 72 -8.45 -5.01 4.33
CA THR A 72 -8.45 -4.24 5.58
C THR A 72 -8.07 -2.78 5.31
N LEU A 73 -7.03 -2.51 4.52
CA LEU A 73 -6.67 -1.15 4.12
C LEU A 73 -7.83 -0.44 3.41
N LEU A 74 -8.48 -1.11 2.46
CA LEU A 74 -9.59 -0.53 1.70
C LEU A 74 -10.79 -0.21 2.59
N ILE A 75 -11.08 -1.03 3.60
CA ILE A 75 -12.16 -0.80 4.56
C ILE A 75 -11.80 0.32 5.56
N CYS A 76 -10.53 0.41 5.98
CA CYS A 76 -10.07 1.41 6.94
C CYS A 76 -9.78 2.79 6.32
N THR A 77 -9.54 2.85 5.00
CA THR A 77 -9.27 4.11 4.31
C THR A 77 -10.43 5.11 4.36
N PRO A 78 -11.70 4.75 4.07
CA PRO A 78 -12.80 5.69 4.14
C PRO A 78 -13.02 6.20 5.56
N SER A 79 -12.92 5.35 6.59
CA SER A 79 -13.06 5.80 7.98
C SER A 79 -11.96 6.79 8.36
N LEU A 80 -10.70 6.52 7.99
CA LEU A 80 -9.60 7.47 8.14
C LEU A 80 -9.87 8.79 7.43
N HIS A 81 -10.39 8.77 6.20
CA HIS A 81 -10.72 9.99 5.47
C HIS A 81 -11.78 10.83 6.19
N PHE A 82 -12.85 10.21 6.70
CA PHE A 82 -13.87 10.90 7.50
C PHE A 82 -13.30 11.51 8.78
N PHE A 83 -12.46 10.76 9.51
CA PHE A 83 -11.76 11.31 10.68
C PHE A 83 -10.88 12.50 10.31
N ASN A 84 -10.14 12.40 9.21
CA ASN A 84 -9.25 13.47 8.75
C ASN A 84 -10.02 14.76 8.42
N ILE A 85 -11.18 14.63 7.77
CA ILE A 85 -12.08 15.77 7.52
C ILE A 85 -12.61 16.35 8.84
N LEU A 86 -12.98 15.53 9.81
CA LEU A 86 -13.47 15.97 11.12
C LEU A 86 -12.41 16.77 11.89
N PHE A 87 -11.14 16.39 11.78
CA PHE A 87 -10.01 17.13 12.35
C PHE A 87 -9.58 18.36 11.52
N GLY A 88 -10.28 18.67 10.42
CA GLY A 88 -10.04 19.86 9.60
C GLY A 88 -8.95 19.70 8.54
N ALA A 89 -8.48 18.48 8.25
CA ALA A 89 -7.50 18.25 7.20
C ALA A 89 -8.13 18.37 5.80
N ARG A 90 -7.41 19.01 4.88
CA ARG A 90 -7.85 19.25 3.49
C ARG A 90 -7.28 18.21 2.49
N GLN A 91 -7.13 16.97 2.92
CA GLN A 91 -6.59 15.91 2.06
C GLN A 91 -7.70 15.29 1.19
N THR A 92 -7.41 15.10 -0.10
CA THR A 92 -8.31 14.39 -1.02
C THR A 92 -8.33 12.89 -0.74
N PHE A 93 -9.38 12.20 -1.17
CA PHE A 93 -9.51 10.74 -1.01
C PHE A 93 -8.30 9.97 -1.58
N MET A 94 -7.79 10.38 -2.74
CA MET A 94 -6.62 9.74 -3.36
C MET A 94 -5.33 9.98 -2.57
N GLN A 95 -5.18 11.15 -1.93
CA GLN A 95 -4.02 11.42 -1.07
C GLN A 95 -4.05 10.57 0.19
N VAL A 96 -5.23 10.34 0.77
CA VAL A 96 -5.38 9.44 1.93
C VAL A 96 -5.03 8.01 1.54
N ILE A 97 -5.46 7.53 0.36
CA ILE A 97 -5.07 6.21 -0.16
C ILE A 97 -3.55 6.11 -0.32
N ALA A 98 -2.91 7.09 -0.97
CA ALA A 98 -1.47 7.09 -1.18
C ALA A 98 -0.70 7.12 0.15
N LEU A 99 -1.17 7.91 1.13
CA LEU A 99 -0.61 7.96 2.47
C LEU A 99 -0.70 6.61 3.19
N VAL A 100 -1.87 5.99 3.17
CA VAL A 100 -2.11 4.69 3.81
C VAL A 100 -1.29 3.58 3.15
N LEU A 101 -1.07 3.63 1.84
CA LEU A 101 -0.19 2.70 1.12
C LEU A 101 1.30 2.93 1.36
N THR A 102 1.68 4.11 1.88
CA THR A 102 3.07 4.42 2.28
C THR A 102 3.40 3.90 3.68
N ALA A 103 2.40 3.59 4.50
CA ALA A 103 2.54 3.16 5.89
C ALA A 103 2.91 1.67 6.00
#